data_AF-A0AAD3XIM7-F1
#
_entry.id   AF-A0AAD3XIM7-F1
#
_cell.length_a   1.000
_cell.length_b   1.000
_cell.length_c   1.000
_cell.angle_alpha   90.00
_cell.angle_beta   90.00
_cell.angle_gamma   90.00
#
_symmetry.space_group_name_H-M   'P 1'
#
loop_
_entity.id
_entity.type
_entity.pdbx_description
1 polymer ?
#
loop_
_entity_poly.entity_id
_entity_poly.type
_entity_poly.pdbx_seq_one_letter_code
_entity_poly.pdbx_strand_id
1 'polypeptide(L)'
;MEIPEKLLKFRFHFLFGVGLSLSIVYLVKLAPSFLDILAYFWPLLLSTALFLAAVVAFGRITPPAADVPGENSAEGLLDFVTAQPDPTSEIDNNKAE
;
A
#
# COMPACT_ATOMS: atom_id res chain seq x y z
N MET A 1 12.51 -28.29 39.38
CA MET A 1 12.14 -26.90 39.03
C MET A 1 11.24 -26.97 37.81
N GLU A 2 9.96 -26.73 38.01
CA GLU A 2 8.95 -26.71 36.94
C GLU A 2 9.11 -25.38 36.19
N ILE A 3 9.72 -25.44 35.00
CA ILE A 3 9.85 -24.26 34.14
C ILE A 3 8.43 -23.92 33.68
N PRO A 4 7.87 -22.77 34.06
CA PRO A 4 6.47 -22.47 33.80
C PRO A 4 6.23 -22.46 32.30
N GLU A 5 5.24 -23.21 31.83
CA GLU A 5 4.95 -23.43 30.40
C GLU A 5 4.69 -22.12 29.63
N LYS A 6 4.35 -21.05 30.36
CA LYS A 6 4.26 -19.66 29.87
C LYS A 6 5.57 -19.16 29.24
N LEU A 7 6.74 -19.60 29.72
CA LEU A 7 8.05 -19.23 29.19
C LEU A 7 8.39 -19.95 27.87
N LEU A 8 7.88 -21.17 27.66
CA LEU A 8 8.05 -21.88 26.37
C LEU A 8 7.37 -21.12 25.22
N LYS A 9 6.21 -20.50 25.49
CA LYS A 9 5.50 -19.69 24.50
C LYS A 9 6.29 -18.46 24.04
N PHE A 10 7.15 -17.93 24.90
CA PHE A 10 7.98 -16.76 24.59
C PHE A 10 9.40 -17.11 24.12
N ARG A 11 9.84 -18.38 24.23
CA ARG A 11 11.19 -18.80 23.78
C ARG A 11 11.48 -18.41 22.35
N PHE A 12 10.51 -18.57 21.44
CA PHE A 12 10.70 -18.19 20.05
C PHE A 12 10.81 -16.69 19.85
N HIS A 13 10.00 -15.88 20.55
CA HIS A 13 10.10 -14.42 20.48
C HIS A 13 11.41 -13.92 21.06
N PHE A 14 11.87 -14.55 22.14
CA PHE A 14 13.15 -14.25 22.76
C PHE A 14 14.32 -14.68 21.88
N LEU A 15 14.32 -15.90 21.34
CA LEU A 15 15.35 -16.37 20.40
C LEU A 15 15.38 -15.50 19.14
N PHE A 16 14.21 -15.14 18.61
CA PHE A 16 14.10 -14.27 17.45
C PHE A 16 14.64 -12.88 17.75
N GLY A 17 14.26 -12.28 18.88
CA GLY A 17 14.78 -10.98 19.30
C GLY A 17 16.29 -10.98 19.52
N VAL A 18 16.82 -12.01 20.19
CA VAL A 18 18.27 -12.19 20.39
C VAL A 18 18.97 -12.41 19.06
N GLY A 19 18.45 -13.29 18.20
CA GLY A 19 19.01 -13.58 16.88
C GLY A 19 19.02 -12.35 15.98
N LEU A 20 17.91 -11.61 15.93
CA LEU A 20 17.79 -10.36 15.18
C LEU A 20 18.78 -9.32 15.71
N SER A 21 18.87 -9.14 17.03
CA SER A 21 19.82 -8.23 17.66
C SER A 21 21.27 -8.57 17.31
N LEU A 22 21.66 -9.85 17.42
CA LEU A 22 22.98 -10.32 17.01
C LEU A 22 23.24 -10.07 15.52
N SER A 23 22.25 -10.33 14.68
CA SER A 23 22.35 -10.11 13.23
C SER A 23 22.59 -8.63 12.92
N ILE A 24 21.87 -7.71 13.57
CA ILE A 24 22.06 -6.27 13.42
C ILE A 24 23.46 -5.85 13.88
N VAL A 25 23.89 -6.29 15.07
CA VAL A 25 25.23 -5.98 15.59
C VAL A 25 26.31 -6.49 14.65
N TYR A 26 26.15 -7.70 14.12
CA TYR A 26 27.09 -8.30 13.18
C TYR A 26 27.12 -7.53 11.87
N LEU A 27 25.96 -7.14 11.32
CA LEU A 27 25.86 -6.36 10.09
C LEU A 27 26.56 -5.00 10.24
N VAL A 28 26.34 -4.31 11.36
CA VAL A 28 26.97 -3.02 11.68
C VAL A 28 28.47 -3.15 11.89
N LYS A 29 28.93 -4.22 12.55
CA LYS A 29 30.35 -4.44 12.87
C LYS A 29 31.17 -4.94 11.68
N LEU A 30 30.59 -5.82 10.86
CA LEU A 30 31.30 -6.46 9.75
C LEU A 30 31.35 -5.55 8.51
N ALA A 31 30.33 -4.73 8.31
CA ALA A 31 30.23 -3.82 7.17
C ALA A 31 29.87 -2.41 7.64
N PRO A 32 30.84 -1.62 8.16
CA PRO A 32 30.60 -0.21 8.50
C PRO A 32 30.03 0.56 7.29
N SER A 33 30.46 0.21 6.07
CA SER A 33 29.97 0.79 4.82
C SER A 33 28.52 0.48 4.51
N PHE A 34 27.92 -0.57 5.09
CA PHE A 34 26.49 -0.85 4.89
C PHE A 34 25.62 0.26 5.48
N LEU A 35 26.04 0.85 6.59
CA LEU A 35 25.38 2.03 7.14
C LEU A 35 25.54 3.26 6.25
N ASP A 36 26.71 3.44 5.61
CA ASP A 36 26.93 4.53 4.65
C ASP A 36 26.03 4.37 3.42
N ILE A 37 25.87 3.15 2.93
CA ILE A 37 24.96 2.81 1.83
C ILE A 37 23.52 3.08 2.25
N LEU A 38 23.12 2.64 3.43
CA LEU A 38 21.76 2.88 3.94
C LEU A 38 21.49 4.38 4.15
N ALA A 39 22.49 5.15 4.58
CA ALA A 39 22.43 6.60 4.67
C ALA A 39 22.34 7.28 3.29
N TYR A 40 23.08 6.77 2.30
CA TYR A 40 23.02 7.24 0.91
C TYR A 40 21.64 7.01 0.29
N PHE A 41 21.02 5.86 0.56
CA PHE A 41 19.68 5.51 0.10
C PHE A 41 18.56 5.98 1.04
N TRP A 42 18.89 6.59 2.19
CA TRP A 42 17.93 7.13 3.14
C TRP A 42 16.87 8.03 2.50
N PRO A 43 17.21 9.01 1.64
CA PRO A 43 16.19 9.85 0.99
C PRO A 43 15.19 9.05 0.14
N LEU A 44 15.65 7.99 -0.54
CA LEU A 44 14.78 7.13 -1.35
C LEU A 44 13.86 6.27 -0.47
N LEU A 45 14.40 5.71 0.61
CA LEU A 45 13.63 4.95 1.60
C LEU A 45 12.61 5.84 2.29
N LEU A 46 13.00 7.06 2.67
CA LEU A 46 12.13 8.04 3.31
C LEU A 46 10.98 8.46 2.38
N SER A 47 11.28 8.73 1.10
CA SER A 47 10.24 9.07 0.12
C SER A 47 9.26 7.91 -0.09
N THR A 48 9.78 6.68 -0.18
CA THR A 48 8.95 5.48 -0.32
C THR A 48 8.08 5.26 0.93
N ALA A 49 8.67 5.40 2.12
CA ALA A 49 7.95 5.25 3.39
C ALA A 49 6.86 6.32 3.53
N LEU A 50 7.16 7.57 3.18
CA LEU A 50 6.19 8.67 3.22
C LEU A 50 5.05 8.45 2.20
N PHE A 51 5.38 8.00 0.99
CA PHE A 51 4.38 7.64 -0.02
C PHE A 51 3.46 6.52 0.47
N LEU A 52 4.02 5.43 0.99
CA LEU A 52 3.23 4.32 1.54
C LEU A 52 2.41 4.76 2.76
N ALA A 53 2.98 5.58 3.65
CA ALA A 53 2.27 6.14 4.79
C ALA A 53 1.08 6.99 4.34
N ALA A 54 1.25 7.81 3.29
CA ALA A 54 0.18 8.57 2.68
C ALA A 54 -0.89 7.65 2.09
N VAL A 55 -0.52 6.63 1.31
CA VAL A 55 -1.46 5.64 0.75
C VAL A 55 -2.27 4.95 1.86
N VAL A 56 -1.61 4.51 2.93
CA VAL A 56 -2.28 3.87 4.08
C VAL A 56 -3.16 4.87 4.82
N ALA A 57 -2.70 6.10 5.02
CA ALA A 57 -3.50 7.15 5.64
C ALA A 57 -4.76 7.40 4.79
N PHE A 58 -4.62 7.72 3.51
CA PHE A 58 -5.73 7.95 2.58
C PHE A 58 -6.70 6.77 2.52
N GLY A 59 -6.20 5.53 2.52
CA GLY A 59 -7.05 4.34 2.59
C GLY A 59 -7.82 4.18 3.90
N ARG A 60 -7.33 4.75 5.01
CA ARG A 60 -7.98 4.70 6.33
C ARG A 60 -8.91 5.88 6.60
N ILE A 61 -8.61 7.07 6.07
CA ILE A 61 -9.47 8.26 6.17
C ILE A 61 -10.55 8.30 5.09
N THR A 62 -10.44 7.51 4.02
CA THR A 62 -11.55 7.30 3.10
C THR A 62 -12.65 6.56 3.87
N PRO A 63 -13.85 7.16 4.04
CA PRO A 63 -14.99 6.42 4.55
C PRO A 63 -15.15 5.15 3.71
N PRO A 64 -15.41 3.97 4.29
CA PRO A 64 -15.90 2.86 3.48
C PRO A 64 -17.05 3.43 2.67
N ALA A 65 -16.96 3.33 1.34
CA ALA A 65 -17.95 3.88 0.43
C ALA A 65 -19.33 3.61 1.02
N ALA A 66 -19.96 4.64 1.57
CA ALA A 66 -21.26 4.53 2.20
C ALA A 66 -22.21 4.27 1.04
N ASP A 67 -22.49 3.01 0.76
CA ASP A 67 -23.33 2.55 -0.35
C ASP A 67 -23.14 3.37 -1.63
N VAL A 68 -21.88 3.71 -1.96
CA VAL A 68 -21.56 4.13 -3.32
C VAL A 68 -21.37 2.81 -4.06
N PRO A 69 -22.12 2.52 -5.14
CA PRO A 69 -21.96 1.30 -5.93
C PRO A 69 -20.52 1.25 -6.45
N GLY A 70 -19.64 0.66 -5.64
CA GLY A 70 -18.19 0.73 -5.76
C GLY A 70 -17.59 -0.61 -6.17
N GLU A 71 -18.40 -1.67 -6.15
CA GLU A 71 -18.25 -2.75 -7.13
C GLU A 71 -18.36 -2.21 -8.57
N ASN A 72 -19.07 -1.09 -8.77
CA ASN A 72 -19.27 -0.44 -10.06
C ASN A 72 -18.28 0.71 -10.34
N SER A 73 -17.28 0.96 -9.49
CA SER A 73 -16.31 2.05 -9.72
C SER A 73 -15.40 1.75 -10.92
N ALA A 74 -15.10 0.47 -11.17
CA ALA A 74 -14.46 0.03 -12.40
C ALA A 74 -15.44 0.07 -13.60
N GLU A 75 -16.71 -0.21 -13.36
CA GLU A 75 -17.76 -0.20 -14.39
C GLU A 75 -18.07 1.22 -14.89
N GLY A 76 -18.00 2.23 -14.03
CA GLY A 76 -18.15 3.64 -14.44
C GLY A 76 -17.00 4.15 -15.30
N LEU A 77 -15.79 3.59 -15.16
CA LEU A 77 -14.67 3.87 -16.07
C LEU A 77 -14.84 3.16 -17.41
N LEU A 78 -15.41 1.95 -17.41
CA LEU A 78 -15.72 1.23 -18.64
C LEU A 78 -16.84 1.92 -19.42
N ASP A 79 -17.90 2.38 -18.74
CA ASP A 79 -19.02 3.09 -19.35
C ASP A 79 -18.60 4.43 -19.98
N PHE A 80 -17.64 5.13 -19.38
CA PHE A 80 -17.06 6.35 -19.95
C PHE A 80 -16.28 6.11 -21.26
N VAL A 81 -15.67 4.94 -21.42
CA VAL A 81 -14.95 4.54 -22.64
C VAL A 81 -15.89 3.94 -23.69
N THR A 82 -16.98 3.29 -23.25
CA THR A 82 -18.00 2.70 -24.13
C THR A 82 -19.15 3.65 -24.44
N ALA A 83 -19.18 4.85 -23.87
CA ALA A 83 -20.04 5.96 -24.26
C ALA A 83 -19.70 6.38 -25.69
N GLN A 84 -20.22 5.60 -26.65
CA GLN A 84 -20.19 5.92 -28.06
C GLN A 84 -20.97 7.23 -28.23
N PRO A 85 -20.46 8.23 -28.97
CA PRO A 85 -21.20 9.45 -29.22
C PRO A 85 -22.51 9.08 -29.89
N ASP A 86 -23.63 9.44 -29.26
CA ASP A 86 -24.96 9.22 -29.82
C ASP A 86 -25.02 9.83 -31.23
N PRO A 87 -25.38 9.06 -32.28
CA PRO A 87 -25.71 9.61 -33.58
C PRO A 87 -27.13 10.20 -33.54
N THR A 88 -27.35 11.19 -32.69
CA THR A 88 -28.57 12.03 -32.70
C THR A 88 -28.18 13.50 -32.78
N SER A 89 -27.51 13.82 -33.89
CA SER A 89 -27.44 15.19 -34.38
C SER A 89 -27.54 15.25 -35.91
N GLU A 90 -28.50 14.51 -36.50
CA GLU A 90 -29.03 14.86 -37.83
C GLU A 90 -30.49 15.31 -37.69
N ILE A 91 -30.62 16.57 -37.29
CA ILE A 91 -31.48 17.59 -37.91
C ILE A 91 -32.78 17.07 -38.54
N ASP A 92 -33.87 17.28 -37.80
CA ASP A 92 -35.23 17.45 -38.30
C ASP A 92 -35.26 18.59 -39.34
N ASN A 93 -35.16 18.25 -40.62
CA ASN A 93 -35.41 19.16 -41.74
C ASN A 93 -36.13 18.37 -42.84
N ASN A 94 -37.39 17.98 -42.64
CA ASN A 94 -38.32 17.69 -43.74
C ASN A 94 -39.77 17.74 -43.25
N LYS A 95 -40.22 18.96 -42.91
CA LYS A 95 -41.64 19.31 -42.84
C LYS A 95 -41.89 20.55 -43.69
N ALA A 96 -42.03 20.35 -45.00
CA ALA A 96 -42.86 21.16 -45.90
C ALA A 96 -42.69 20.61 -47.32
N GLU A 97 -43.62 19.75 -47.74
CA GLU A 97 -44.32 19.83 -49.03
C GLU A 97 -45.62 19.02 -48.93
#